data_AF-A0A7V0Q954-F1
#
_entry.id   AF-A0A7V0Q954-F1
#
_cell.length_a   1.000
_cell.length_b   1.000
_cell.length_c   1.000
_cell.angle_alpha   90.00
_cell.angle_beta   90.00
_cell.angle_gamma   90.00
#
_symmetry.space_group_name_H-M   'P 1'
#
loop_
_entity.id
_entity.type
_entity.pdbx_description
1 polymer ?
#
loop_
_entity_poly.entity_id
_entity_poly.type
_entity_poly.pdbx_seq_one_letter_code
_entity_poly.pdbx_strand_id
1 'polypeptide(L)'
;MSSKKYSPQQLQELVTRRNKYLQKAFSGFSDRIRIIGHPEKPAIIYEEKIVMSVFVKNFDLKFTSKPFNGEIVKSFKLTPTFILDREFVLSHLQNCSHRFIYKIQFLNSSLFLAGYNFRDKEKQEGKYPVFARHNPKLYFTEKKAIEVIDELKNLHYNVNLV
;
A
#
# COMPACT_ATOMS: atom_id res chain seq x y z
N MET A 1 -1.35 -34.17 11.94
CA MET A 1 -2.03 -33.70 10.72
C MET A 1 -0.98 -33.28 9.71
N SER A 2 -0.87 -33.98 8.59
CA SER A 2 0.14 -33.73 7.56
C SER A 2 -0.14 -32.40 6.85
N SER A 3 0.79 -31.44 6.89
CA SER A 3 0.68 -30.21 6.11
C SER A 3 0.78 -30.58 4.63
N LYS A 4 -0.31 -30.44 3.87
CA LYS A 4 -0.30 -30.65 2.42
C LYS A 4 0.76 -29.73 1.80
N LYS A 5 1.84 -30.29 1.27
CA LYS A 5 2.88 -29.51 0.56
C LYS A 5 2.35 -29.17 -0.82
N TYR A 6 2.09 -27.89 -1.05
CA TYR A 6 1.71 -27.38 -2.37
C TYR A 6 2.96 -27.21 -3.25
N SER A 7 2.80 -27.43 -4.55
CA SER A 7 3.83 -27.04 -5.52
C SER A 7 3.94 -25.52 -5.63
N PRO A 8 5.06 -24.97 -6.14
CA PRO A 8 5.20 -23.52 -6.34
C PRO A 8 4.09 -22.91 -7.22
N GLN A 9 3.66 -23.63 -8.27
CA GLN A 9 2.57 -23.19 -9.14
C GLN A 9 1.23 -23.12 -8.38
N GLN A 10 0.92 -24.14 -7.58
CA GLN A 10 -0.30 -24.17 -6.77
C GLN A 10 -0.30 -23.06 -5.71
N LEU A 11 0.86 -22.74 -5.11
CA LEU A 11 0.98 -21.61 -4.19
C LEU A 11 0.69 -20.28 -4.90
N GLN A 12 1.22 -20.09 -6.10
CA GLN A 12 0.99 -18.88 -6.89
C GLN A 12 -0.49 -18.70 -7.25
N GLU A 13 -1.17 -19.77 -7.65
CA GLU A 13 -2.61 -19.77 -7.93
C GLU A 13 -3.43 -19.42 -6.67
N LEU A 14 -3.07 -19.99 -5.52
CA LEU A 14 -3.72 -19.69 -4.25
C LEU A 14 -3.54 -18.23 -3.84
N VAL A 15 -2.34 -17.67 -3.97
CA VAL A 15 -2.03 -16.26 -3.69
C VAL A 15 -2.82 -15.35 -4.63
N THR A 16 -2.87 -15.68 -5.91
CA THR A 16 -3.62 -14.92 -6.93
C THR A 16 -5.11 -14.90 -6.61
N ARG A 17 -5.70 -16.07 -6.32
CA ARG A 17 -7.11 -16.19 -5.96
C ARG A 17 -7.45 -15.43 -4.67
N ARG A 18 -6.61 -15.57 -3.65
CA ARG A 18 -6.74 -14.82 -2.39
C ARG A 18 -6.72 -13.32 -2.63
N ASN A 19 -5.78 -12.82 -3.42
CA ASN A 19 -5.65 -11.39 -3.68
C ASN A 19 -6.83 -10.84 -4.48
N LYS A 20 -7.42 -11.65 -5.37
CA LYS A 20 -8.70 -11.31 -6.03
C LYS A 20 -9.84 -11.14 -5.00
N TYR A 21 -9.95 -12.04 -4.02
CA TYR A 21 -10.97 -11.92 -2.97
C TYR A 21 -10.67 -10.77 -2.01
N LEU A 22 -9.40 -10.49 -1.75
CA LEU A 22 -8.98 -9.33 -0.96
C LEU A 22 -9.40 -8.02 -1.63
N GLN A 23 -9.16 -7.88 -2.94
CA GLN A 23 -9.63 -6.72 -3.71
C GLN A 23 -11.16 -6.60 -3.67
N LYS A 24 -11.88 -7.72 -3.79
CA LYS A 24 -13.36 -7.73 -3.69
C LYS A 24 -13.84 -7.31 -2.31
N ALA A 25 -13.19 -7.78 -1.24
CA ALA A 25 -13.53 -7.42 0.13
C ALA A 25 -13.49 -5.91 0.37
N PHE A 26 -12.54 -5.20 -0.26
CA PHE A 26 -12.39 -3.75 -0.17
C PHE A 26 -13.06 -2.98 -1.32
N SER A 27 -13.90 -3.63 -2.14
CA SER A 27 -14.50 -2.98 -3.32
C SER A 27 -15.40 -1.78 -3.00
N GLY A 28 -15.99 -1.71 -1.80
CA GLY A 28 -16.73 -0.55 -1.30
C GLY A 28 -15.88 0.68 -0.95
N PHE A 29 -14.55 0.59 -1.13
CA PHE A 29 -13.57 1.63 -0.82
C PHE A 29 -12.60 1.88 -1.99
N SER A 30 -12.99 1.54 -3.22
CA SER A 30 -12.09 1.52 -4.38
C SER A 30 -11.43 2.87 -4.70
N ASP A 31 -12.05 3.97 -4.31
CA ASP A 31 -11.54 5.34 -4.42
C ASP A 31 -10.55 5.73 -3.31
N ARG A 32 -10.53 4.98 -2.20
CA ARG A 32 -9.72 5.29 -1.01
C ARG A 32 -8.67 4.25 -0.70
N ILE A 33 -8.84 3.02 -1.16
CA ILE A 33 -7.95 1.92 -0.84
C ILE A 33 -7.09 1.52 -2.03
N ARG A 34 -5.78 1.46 -1.78
CA ARG A 34 -4.79 0.92 -2.70
C ARG A 34 -4.11 -0.28 -2.05
N ILE A 35 -4.12 -1.43 -2.73
CA ILE A 35 -3.41 -2.63 -2.27
C ILE A 35 -2.08 -2.73 -3.03
N ILE A 36 -0.97 -2.68 -2.31
CA ILE A 36 0.39 -2.65 -2.88
C ILE A 36 1.34 -3.64 -2.18
N GLY A 37 2.56 -3.77 -2.68
CA GLY A 37 3.61 -4.58 -2.07
C GLY A 37 3.64 -6.01 -2.61
N HIS A 38 4.31 -6.90 -1.88
CA HIS A 38 4.50 -8.28 -2.33
C HIS A 38 3.17 -9.03 -2.37
N PRO A 39 2.84 -9.78 -3.45
CA PRO A 39 1.57 -10.48 -3.55
C PRO A 39 1.24 -11.37 -2.37
N GLU A 40 2.23 -11.99 -1.71
CA GLU A 40 2.01 -12.83 -0.53
C GLU A 40 1.73 -12.05 0.76
N LYS A 41 2.25 -10.83 0.87
CA LYS A 41 2.15 -9.95 2.04
C LYS A 41 1.73 -8.54 1.58
N PRO A 42 0.51 -8.40 1.02
CA PRO A 42 0.05 -7.12 0.52
C PRO A 42 -0.16 -6.14 1.68
N ALA A 43 0.18 -4.87 1.43
CA ALA A 43 -0.16 -3.75 2.28
C ALA A 43 -1.45 -3.09 1.78
N ILE A 44 -2.32 -2.71 2.70
CA ILE A 44 -3.59 -2.04 2.42
C ILE A 44 -3.42 -0.58 2.82
N ILE A 45 -3.44 0.29 1.82
CA ILE A 45 -3.21 1.73 1.97
C ILE A 45 -4.53 2.46 1.92
N TYR A 46 -4.85 3.23 2.95
CA TYR A 46 -6.04 4.08 3.02
C TYR A 46 -5.65 5.55 2.73
N GLU A 47 -6.35 6.15 1.78
CA GLU A 47 -6.24 7.53 1.29
C GLU A 47 -4.80 7.99 1.02
N GLU A 48 -3.93 7.06 0.61
CA GLU A 48 -2.49 7.29 0.36
C GLU A 48 -1.74 7.90 1.56
N LYS A 49 -2.26 7.72 2.79
CA LYS A 49 -1.71 8.31 4.03
C LYS A 49 -1.42 7.27 5.09
N ILE A 50 -2.19 6.19 5.10
CA ILE A 50 -2.16 5.21 6.19
C ILE A 50 -1.97 3.82 5.61
N VAL A 51 -0.99 3.08 6.14
CA VAL A 51 -0.94 1.63 6.01
C VAL A 51 -1.77 1.04 7.15
N MET A 52 -2.90 0.47 6.79
CA MET A 52 -3.83 -0.12 7.74
C MET A 52 -3.15 -1.27 8.49
N SER A 53 -3.46 -1.41 9.78
CA SER A 53 -3.04 -2.54 10.60
C SER A 53 -3.91 -3.75 10.33
N VAL A 54 -3.68 -4.31 9.15
CA VAL A 54 -4.42 -5.44 8.60
C VAL A 54 -3.46 -6.28 7.77
N PHE A 55 -3.62 -7.60 7.83
CA PHE A 55 -2.86 -8.50 6.98
C PHE A 55 -3.72 -9.68 6.55
N VAL A 56 -3.33 -10.31 5.45
CA VAL A 56 -3.95 -11.54 4.98
C VAL A 56 -2.99 -12.71 5.14
N LYS A 57 -3.48 -13.81 5.70
CA LYS A 57 -2.76 -15.09 5.74
C LYS A 57 -3.72 -16.18 5.28
N ASN A 58 -3.32 -16.95 4.27
CA ASN A 58 -4.21 -17.91 3.58
C ASN A 58 -5.47 -17.20 3.04
N PHE A 59 -6.65 -17.45 3.59
CA PHE A 59 -7.88 -16.73 3.21
C PHE A 59 -8.48 -15.99 4.40
N ASP A 60 -7.67 -15.72 5.43
CA ASP A 60 -8.10 -15.03 6.63
C ASP A 60 -7.54 -13.60 6.58
N LEU A 61 -8.45 -12.63 6.47
CA LEU A 61 -8.15 -11.21 6.58
C LEU A 61 -8.24 -10.81 8.05
N LYS A 62 -7.12 -10.39 8.63
CA LYS A 62 -6.97 -10.14 10.07
C LYS A 62 -6.67 -8.68 10.31
N PHE A 63 -7.55 -8.02 11.05
CA PHE A 63 -7.39 -6.66 11.54
C PHE A 63 -6.74 -6.70 12.92
N THR A 64 -5.72 -5.89 13.13
CA THR A 64 -4.96 -5.82 14.38
C THR A 64 -5.06 -4.47 15.05
N SER A 65 -4.82 -4.42 16.36
CA SER A 65 -4.89 -3.19 17.16
C SER A 65 -3.77 -2.19 16.84
N LYS A 66 -2.63 -2.69 16.33
CA LYS A 66 -1.47 -1.89 15.93
C LYS A 66 -0.64 -2.59 14.84
N PRO A 67 0.28 -1.86 14.17
CA PRO A 67 1.27 -2.47 13.27
C PRO A 67 2.24 -3.38 14.05
N PHE A 68 2.88 -4.33 13.36
CA PHE A 68 3.98 -5.16 13.88
C PHE A 68 3.68 -5.81 15.24
N ASN A 69 2.88 -6.89 15.24
CA ASN A 69 2.49 -7.67 16.43
C ASN A 69 1.38 -7.05 17.31
N GLY A 70 0.41 -6.37 16.68
CA GLY A 70 -0.85 -6.07 17.36
C GLY A 70 -1.70 -7.33 17.56
N GLU A 71 -2.56 -7.28 18.58
CA GLU A 71 -3.56 -8.32 18.83
C GLU A 71 -4.61 -8.33 17.71
N ILE A 72 -5.17 -9.51 17.42
CA ILE A 72 -6.21 -9.64 16.40
C ILE A 72 -7.52 -9.11 16.98
N VAL A 73 -7.99 -7.97 16.46
CA VAL A 73 -9.28 -7.36 16.81
C VAL A 73 -10.41 -8.12 16.13
N LYS A 74 -10.23 -8.45 14.86
CA LYS A 74 -11.24 -9.19 14.08
C LYS A 74 -10.58 -9.98 12.96
N SER A 75 -11.13 -11.14 12.65
CA SER A 75 -10.75 -11.97 11.52
C SER A 75 -11.96 -12.25 10.64
N PHE A 76 -11.80 -12.10 9.33
CA PHE A 76 -12.82 -12.41 8.34
C PHE A 76 -12.31 -13.46 7.36
N LYS A 77 -13.21 -14.35 6.92
CA LYS A 77 -12.89 -15.30 5.85
C LYS A 77 -13.13 -14.64 4.50
N LEU A 78 -12.10 -14.58 3.68
CA LEU A 78 -12.21 -14.13 2.30
C LEU A 78 -12.91 -15.19 1.45
N THR A 79 -14.01 -14.80 0.84
CA THR A 79 -14.79 -15.60 -0.12
C THR A 79 -15.06 -14.74 -1.37
N PRO A 80 -15.52 -15.33 -2.50
CA PRO A 80 -15.83 -14.56 -3.71
C PRO A 80 -16.87 -13.46 -3.54
N THR A 81 -17.75 -13.59 -2.54
CA THR A 81 -18.88 -12.70 -2.27
C THR A 81 -18.69 -11.84 -1.03
N PHE A 82 -17.62 -12.06 -0.27
CA PHE A 82 -17.35 -11.30 0.94
C PHE A 82 -17.01 -9.84 0.61
N ILE A 83 -17.70 -8.92 1.28
CA ILE A 83 -17.48 -7.48 1.22
C ILE A 83 -17.36 -7.00 2.66
N LEU A 84 -16.38 -6.14 2.93
CA LEU A 84 -16.20 -5.56 4.26
C LEU A 84 -17.30 -4.54 4.54
N ASP A 85 -17.81 -4.61 5.76
CA ASP A 85 -18.68 -3.58 6.29
C ASP A 85 -17.93 -2.24 6.43
N ARG A 86 -18.60 -1.17 6.01
CA ARG A 86 -18.01 0.16 5.97
C ARG A 86 -17.77 0.71 7.37
N GLU A 87 -18.75 0.55 8.25
CA GLU A 87 -18.70 1.06 9.61
C GLU A 87 -17.58 0.39 10.39
N PHE A 88 -17.42 -0.93 10.24
CA PHE A 88 -16.31 -1.66 10.82
C PHE A 88 -14.94 -1.10 10.41
N VAL A 89 -14.70 -0.85 9.12
CA VAL A 89 -13.41 -0.35 8.64
C VAL A 89 -13.13 1.06 9.16
N LEU A 90 -14.12 1.95 9.17
CA LEU A 90 -13.96 3.30 9.70
C LEU A 90 -13.72 3.30 11.21
N SER A 91 -14.45 2.46 11.95
CA SER A 91 -14.25 2.26 13.39
C SER A 91 -12.85 1.71 13.68
N HIS A 92 -12.36 0.76 12.88
CA HIS A 92 -10.99 0.25 13.01
C HIS A 92 -9.96 1.35 12.77
N LEU A 93 -10.13 2.16 11.71
CA LEU A 93 -9.27 3.29 11.39
C LEU A 93 -9.18 4.34 12.51
N GLN A 94 -10.28 4.54 13.25
CA GLN A 94 -10.36 5.51 14.34
C GLN A 94 -9.82 4.97 15.66
N ASN A 95 -10.10 3.71 15.97
CA ASN A 95 -9.89 3.13 17.30
C ASN A 95 -8.59 2.32 17.42
N CYS A 96 -7.90 2.05 16.32
CA CYS A 96 -6.65 1.29 16.32
C CYS A 96 -5.48 2.16 15.86
N SER A 97 -4.26 1.80 16.28
CA SER A 97 -3.06 2.45 15.78
C SER A 97 -2.73 1.94 14.39
N HIS A 98 -2.27 2.84 13.50
CA HIS A 98 -1.82 2.50 12.16
C HIS A 98 -0.48 3.14 11.84
N ARG A 99 0.13 2.70 10.74
CA ARG A 99 1.39 3.28 10.29
C ARG A 99 1.11 4.38 9.27
N PHE A 100 1.55 5.59 9.57
CA PHE A 100 1.56 6.67 8.57
C PHE A 100 2.60 6.41 7.49
N ILE A 101 2.30 6.87 6.29
CA ILE A 101 3.20 6.88 5.15
C ILE A 101 3.31 8.27 4.60
N TYR A 102 4.42 8.50 3.91
CA TYR A 102 4.80 9.80 3.41
C TYR A 102 4.76 9.80 1.88
N LYS A 103 4.44 10.95 1.32
CA LYS A 103 4.54 11.24 -0.10
C LYS A 103 5.20 12.59 -0.31
N ILE A 104 5.78 12.78 -1.49
CA ILE A 104 6.50 14.01 -1.81
C ILE A 104 5.62 14.80 -2.76
N GLN A 105 5.24 16.00 -2.35
CA GLN A 105 4.40 16.90 -3.11
C GLN A 105 5.28 17.94 -3.81
N PHE A 106 4.92 18.30 -5.05
CA PHE A 106 5.49 19.46 -5.70
C PHE A 106 4.85 20.72 -5.11
N LEU A 107 5.68 21.63 -4.61
CA LEU A 107 5.25 22.72 -3.74
C LEU A 107 4.11 23.53 -4.37
N ASN A 108 3.10 23.86 -3.56
CA ASN A 108 1.92 24.65 -3.97
C ASN A 108 1.12 24.07 -5.15
N SER A 109 1.15 22.74 -5.34
CA SER A 109 0.42 22.08 -6.44
C SER A 109 -0.34 20.84 -5.96
N SER A 110 -1.22 20.30 -6.80
CA SER A 110 -1.88 19.00 -6.56
C SER A 110 -1.06 17.81 -7.08
N LEU A 111 0.23 17.98 -7.37
CA LEU A 111 1.07 16.96 -7.98
C LEU A 111 2.00 16.33 -6.94
N PHE A 112 2.16 15.01 -7.02
CA PHE A 112 3.03 14.23 -6.16
C PHE A 112 4.05 13.48 -7.00
N LEU A 113 5.23 13.23 -6.44
CA LEU A 113 6.25 12.39 -7.07
C LEU A 113 5.64 11.01 -7.34
N ALA A 114 5.52 10.62 -8.60
CA ALA A 114 4.96 9.34 -9.03
C ALA A 114 6.06 8.35 -9.46
N GLY A 115 7.21 8.87 -9.88
CA GLY A 115 8.33 8.05 -10.32
C GLY A 115 9.45 8.87 -10.94
N TYR A 116 10.24 8.20 -11.78
CA TYR A 116 11.31 8.82 -12.56
C TYR A 116 11.23 8.32 -13.99
N ASN A 117 11.67 9.14 -14.92
CA ASN A 117 11.85 8.79 -16.31
C ASN A 117 13.25 9.20 -16.76
N PHE A 118 13.63 8.82 -17.97
CA PHE A 118 14.95 9.08 -18.54
C PHE A 118 14.80 9.82 -19.86
N ARG A 119 15.77 10.69 -20.18
CA ARG A 119 15.83 11.36 -21.47
C ARG A 119 16.19 10.37 -22.58
N ASP A 120 17.16 9.51 -22.30
CA ASP A 120 17.46 8.32 -23.09
C ASP A 120 16.99 7.08 -22.31
N LYS A 121 15.95 6.42 -22.82
CA LYS A 121 15.35 5.25 -22.16
C LYS A 121 16.17 3.97 -22.33
N GLU A 122 16.94 3.85 -23.41
CA GLU A 122 17.71 2.64 -23.71
C GLU A 122 18.95 2.60 -22.82
N LYS A 123 19.63 3.75 -22.68
CA LYS A 123 20.82 3.89 -21.84
C LYS A 123 20.53 4.25 -20.38
N GLN A 124 19.27 4.58 -20.07
CA GLN A 124 18.86 5.11 -18.77
C GLN A 124 19.64 6.37 -18.36
N GLU A 125 19.87 7.27 -19.32
CA GLU A 125 20.59 8.52 -19.09
C GLU A 125 19.66 9.72 -18.93
N GLY A 126 20.11 10.71 -18.16
CA GLY A 126 19.34 11.93 -17.90
C GLY A 126 18.07 11.67 -17.11
N LYS A 127 18.17 10.94 -15.99
CA LYS A 127 17.04 10.65 -15.08
C LYS A 127 16.40 11.95 -14.58
N TYR A 128 15.08 12.02 -14.61
CA TYR A 128 14.29 13.15 -14.07
C TYR A 128 13.03 12.67 -13.34
N PRO A 129 12.57 13.38 -12.31
CA PRO A 129 11.36 13.03 -11.58
C PRO A 129 10.09 13.28 -12.40
N VAL A 130 9.08 12.45 -12.20
CA VAL A 130 7.75 12.60 -12.77
C VAL A 130 6.77 12.89 -11.65
N PHE A 131 6.02 13.99 -11.77
CA PHE A 131 4.98 14.37 -10.83
C PHE A 131 3.60 14.18 -11.45
N ALA A 132 2.68 13.56 -10.71
CA ALA A 132 1.32 13.28 -11.16
C ALA A 132 0.32 13.46 -10.01
N ARG A 133 -0.95 13.70 -10.35
CA ARG A 133 -2.03 13.81 -9.37
C ARG A 133 -2.39 12.49 -8.70
N HIS A 134 -2.20 11.37 -9.43
CA HIS A 134 -2.63 10.05 -9.00
C HIS A 134 -1.43 9.10 -8.89
N ASN A 135 -1.60 8.06 -8.08
CA ASN A 135 -0.58 7.02 -7.86
C ASN A 135 0.78 7.57 -7.42
N PRO A 136 0.84 8.41 -6.36
CA PRO A 136 2.10 8.85 -5.83
C PRO A 136 2.96 7.66 -5.42
N LYS A 137 4.26 7.90 -5.47
CA LYS A 137 5.24 7.05 -4.82
C LYS A 137 5.10 7.24 -3.30
N LEU A 138 4.99 6.13 -2.60
CA LEU A 138 4.75 6.09 -1.15
C LEU A 138 6.02 5.66 -0.42
N TYR A 139 6.32 6.36 0.66
CA TYR A 139 7.49 6.15 1.50
C TYR A 139 7.03 5.71 2.89
N PHE A 140 7.52 4.55 3.33
CA PHE A 140 7.10 3.96 4.59
C PHE A 140 7.87 4.51 5.80
N THR A 141 8.96 5.23 5.57
CA THR A 141 9.76 5.89 6.60
C THR A 141 10.01 7.33 6.21
N GLU A 142 9.97 8.21 7.19
CA GLU A 142 10.23 9.63 7.01
C GLU A 142 11.64 9.87 6.50
N LYS A 143 12.63 9.22 7.13
CA LYS A 143 14.04 9.26 6.72
C LYS A 143 14.20 9.03 5.21
N LYS A 144 13.55 8.00 4.65
CA LYS A 144 13.70 7.71 3.22
C LYS A 144 13.02 8.75 2.33
N ALA A 145 11.93 9.35 2.79
CA ALA A 145 11.27 10.43 2.07
C ALA A 145 12.12 11.70 2.08
N ILE A 146 12.74 12.03 3.22
CA ILE A 146 13.66 13.18 3.37
C ILE A 146 14.88 13.02 2.45
N GLU A 147 15.51 11.85 2.42
CA GLU A 147 16.62 11.57 1.50
C GLU A 147 16.26 11.91 0.03
N VAL A 148 15.05 11.55 -0.39
CA VAL A 148 14.58 11.85 -1.75
C VAL A 148 14.24 13.33 -1.93
N ILE A 149 13.72 14.00 -0.91
CA ILE A 149 13.50 15.45 -0.94
C ILE A 149 14.82 16.18 -1.15
N ASP A 150 15.87 15.79 -0.44
CA ASP A 150 17.19 16.42 -0.55
C ASP A 150 17.79 16.20 -1.94
N GLU A 151 17.69 14.97 -2.50
CA GLU A 151 18.05 14.68 -3.89
C GLU A 151 17.31 15.60 -4.88
N LEU A 152 16.00 15.78 -4.71
CA LEU A 152 15.18 16.60 -5.60
C LEU A 152 15.50 18.09 -5.48
N LYS A 153 15.77 18.58 -4.27
CA LYS A 153 16.19 19.97 -4.04
C LYS A 153 17.56 20.27 -4.66
N ASN A 154 18.50 19.33 -4.61
CA ASN A 154 19.80 19.44 -5.30
C ASN A 154 19.65 19.52 -6.82
N LEU A 155 18.55 18.97 -7.36
CA LEU A 155 18.15 19.10 -8.76
C LEU A 155 17.25 20.33 -9.03
N HIS A 156 17.16 21.26 -8.08
CA HIS A 156 16.37 22.49 -8.14
C HIS A 156 14.84 22.29 -8.23
N TYR A 157 14.32 21.17 -7.74
CA TYR A 157 12.86 20.99 -7.59
C TYR A 157 12.39 21.52 -6.23
N ASN A 158 11.31 22.30 -6.26
CA ASN A 158 10.62 22.78 -5.06
C ASN A 158 9.59 21.74 -4.61
N VAL A 159 9.91 21.01 -3.54
CA VAL A 159 9.08 19.91 -3.03
C VAL A 159 8.99 19.95 -1.50
N ASN A 160 7.92 19.36 -0.96
CA ASN A 160 7.69 19.19 0.47
C ASN A 160 7.19 17.79 0.80
N LEU A 161 7.38 17.39 2.06
CA LEU A 161 6.86 16.16 2.62
C LEU A 161 5.38 16.33 2.98
N VAL A 162 4.57 15.30 2.70
CA VAL A 162 3.15 15.18 3.08
C VAL A 162 2.88 13.80 3.64
#